data_AF-A0A933NF72-F1
#
_entry.id   AF-A0A933NF72-F1
#
_cell.length_a   1.000
_cell.length_b   1.000
_cell.length_c   1.000
_cell.angle_alpha   90.00
_cell.angle_beta   90.00
_cell.angle_gamma   90.00
#
_symmetry.space_group_name_H-M   'P 1'
#
loop_
_entity.id
_entity.type
_entity.pdbx_description
1 polymer ?
#
loop_
_entity_poly.entity_id
_entity_poly.type
_entity_poly.pdbx_seq_one_letter_code
_entity_poly.pdbx_strand_id
1 'polypeptide(L)'
;MIRGVPPCPCAPAYEVDWPALLDGCPWLGELAGCVDDPRFHGEEDVLAHTRMVAEELVRLAGWRALPEPQRESLFAAALLHDLGKPATRRVDPDGRIGTPGHARRGSILTRITLWKRDVPFEVREEIAALVRHHMVPGHLLQRDRPERRAIEVSQVVRCDLLSLLAEADALGRKCDDRQRLLDEVELFRDCCRELGCYDGPRRFGCASARYLYFTSLDRHPDAPAPEGFVTEVVVMSGLPGAGKDTWIRKNLAGWPVVSLDAIRQRMGIRPTAPQGPIRDAARKLAKEHLRARRPFVWNATNVSRQMRAECIGLFANYGARVRIVYVEAGYEQLGQQNSGRRDEVPGAVIEKLLERWEVPDVTEAHQVDWIVAPASRAPPARGGRR
;
A
#
# COMPACT_ATOMS: atom_id res chain seq x y z
N MET A 1 -10.66 18.14 -8.90
CA MET A 1 -9.66 18.51 -7.86
C MET A 1 -9.91 17.81 -6.53
N ILE A 2 -9.22 16.69 -6.35
CA ILE A 2 -9.08 15.95 -5.11
C ILE A 2 -8.25 16.81 -4.13
N ARG A 3 -8.70 16.90 -2.88
CA ARG A 3 -7.99 17.66 -1.84
C ARG A 3 -6.69 16.95 -1.46
N GLY A 4 -5.60 17.70 -1.35
CA GLY A 4 -4.34 17.22 -0.78
C GLY A 4 -3.40 16.49 -1.75
N VAL A 5 -3.84 16.17 -2.97
CA VAL A 5 -2.93 15.68 -4.03
C VAL A 5 -2.18 16.85 -4.69
N PRO A 6 -1.04 16.61 -5.34
CA PRO A 6 -0.35 17.62 -6.13
C PRO A 6 -1.26 18.23 -7.22
N PRO A 7 -1.11 19.53 -7.55
CA PRO A 7 -1.88 20.15 -8.62
C PRO A 7 -1.62 19.42 -9.95
N CYS A 8 -2.70 19.02 -10.62
CA CYS A 8 -2.65 18.25 -11.85
C CYS A 8 -2.89 19.17 -13.07
N PRO A 9 -2.07 19.08 -14.14
CA PRO A 9 -2.28 19.84 -15.36
C PRO A 9 -3.65 19.60 -15.99
N CYS A 10 -4.25 20.65 -16.53
CA CYS A 10 -5.58 20.60 -17.13
C CYS A 10 -5.61 21.17 -18.55
N ALA A 11 -6.71 20.89 -19.25
CA ALA A 11 -6.96 21.41 -20.59
C ALA A 11 -7.02 22.95 -20.59
N PRO A 12 -6.64 23.62 -21.68
CA PRO A 12 -6.18 23.04 -22.95
C PRO A 12 -4.67 22.79 -23.04
N ALA A 13 -3.87 23.40 -22.15
CA ALA A 13 -2.42 23.42 -22.27
C ALA A 13 -1.74 22.13 -21.78
N TYR A 14 -2.27 21.52 -20.72
CA TYR A 14 -1.67 20.35 -20.06
C TYR A 14 -0.18 20.56 -19.68
N GLU A 15 0.20 21.78 -19.34
CA GLU A 15 1.56 22.13 -18.94
C GLU A 15 1.81 21.85 -17.45
N VAL A 16 3.00 21.35 -17.14
CA VAL A 16 3.42 21.03 -15.77
C VAL A 16 4.06 22.27 -15.13
N ASP A 17 3.42 22.82 -14.10
CA ASP A 17 3.96 23.95 -13.32
C ASP A 17 4.96 23.46 -12.27
N TRP A 18 6.22 23.27 -12.70
CA TRP A 18 7.31 22.83 -11.82
C TRP A 18 7.57 23.75 -10.63
N PRO A 19 7.61 25.09 -10.78
CA PRO A 19 7.72 26.00 -9.64
C PRO A 19 6.63 25.76 -8.58
N ALA A 20 5.35 25.69 -8.99
CA ALA A 20 4.25 25.45 -8.05
C ALA A 20 4.32 24.06 -7.40
N LEU A 21 4.76 23.04 -8.16
CA LEU A 21 4.96 21.70 -7.63
C LEU A 21 6.08 21.65 -6.59
N LEU A 22 7.22 22.27 -6.84
CA LEU A 22 8.35 22.28 -5.90
C LEU A 22 8.02 23.04 -4.61
N ASP A 23 7.26 24.12 -4.70
CA ASP A 23 6.79 24.88 -3.54
C ASP A 23 5.74 24.09 -2.74
N GLY A 24 4.73 23.53 -3.42
CA GLY A 24 3.62 22.82 -2.79
C GLY A 24 3.92 21.37 -2.37
N CYS A 25 5.01 20.78 -2.86
CA CYS A 25 5.40 19.40 -2.61
C CYS A 25 6.90 19.30 -2.24
N PRO A 26 7.29 19.66 -1.00
CA PRO A 26 8.71 19.69 -0.59
C PRO A 26 9.47 18.37 -0.76
N TRP A 27 8.77 17.23 -0.70
CA TRP A 27 9.33 15.90 -0.90
C TRP A 27 9.88 15.68 -2.33
N LEU A 28 9.48 16.48 -3.34
CA LEU A 28 10.12 16.47 -4.66
C LEU A 28 11.57 16.97 -4.58
N GLY A 29 11.84 17.91 -3.69
CA GLY A 29 13.20 18.42 -3.45
C GLY A 29 14.15 17.35 -2.90
N GLU A 30 13.63 16.34 -2.20
CA GLU A 30 14.44 15.22 -1.68
C GLU A 30 14.97 14.29 -2.79
N LEU A 31 14.40 14.37 -4.00
CA LEU A 31 14.86 13.62 -5.17
C LEU A 31 16.07 14.27 -5.85
N ALA A 32 16.27 15.58 -5.63
CA ALA A 32 17.38 16.33 -6.22
C ALA A 32 18.72 15.82 -5.72
N GLY A 33 19.70 15.69 -6.61
CA GLY A 33 21.05 15.20 -6.31
C GLY A 33 21.15 13.69 -6.05
N CYS A 34 20.03 12.96 -6.06
CA CYS A 34 20.05 11.50 -6.01
C CYS A 34 20.39 10.93 -7.40
N VAL A 35 21.68 10.72 -7.68
CA VAL A 35 22.16 10.13 -8.95
C VAL A 35 21.87 8.63 -9.00
N ASP A 36 21.30 8.15 -10.11
CA ASP A 36 21.00 6.74 -10.37
C ASP A 36 22.10 6.07 -11.24
N ASP A 37 21.93 4.79 -11.61
CA ASP A 37 22.87 4.07 -12.48
C ASP A 37 22.83 4.66 -13.91
N PRO A 38 23.93 5.28 -14.39
CA PRO A 38 23.95 6.00 -15.67
C PRO A 38 23.69 5.11 -16.88
N ARG A 39 23.79 3.78 -16.74
CA ARG A 39 23.47 2.83 -17.82
C ARG A 39 21.99 2.72 -18.10
N PHE A 40 21.16 2.87 -17.07
CA PHE A 40 19.71 2.75 -17.16
C PHE A 40 19.03 4.13 -17.08
N HIS A 41 19.73 5.12 -16.52
CA HIS A 41 19.26 6.46 -16.25
C HIS A 41 20.36 7.48 -16.61
N GLY A 42 20.40 7.89 -17.87
CA GLY A 42 21.33 8.93 -18.34
C GLY A 42 20.97 10.36 -17.89
N GLU A 43 19.97 10.52 -17.03
CA GLU A 43 19.60 11.80 -16.42
C GLU A 43 20.56 12.23 -15.30
N GLU A 44 20.48 13.50 -14.93
CA GLU A 44 21.33 14.09 -13.88
C GLU A 44 21.01 13.51 -12.49
N ASP A 45 19.72 13.40 -12.15
CA ASP A 45 19.24 12.83 -10.89
C ASP A 45 17.79 12.31 -11.01
N VAL A 46 17.29 11.69 -9.94
CA VAL A 46 15.93 11.15 -9.86
C VAL A 46 14.85 12.23 -10.02
N LEU A 47 15.11 13.50 -9.64
CA LEU A 47 14.16 14.58 -9.88
C LEU A 47 14.04 14.88 -11.37
N ALA A 48 15.17 15.00 -12.09
CA ALA A 48 15.20 15.22 -13.53
C ALA A 48 14.45 14.11 -14.28
N HIS A 49 14.66 12.85 -13.89
CA HIS A 49 13.88 11.73 -14.43
C HIS A 49 12.37 11.87 -14.12
N THR A 50 12.02 12.15 -12.87
CA THR A 50 10.62 12.37 -12.46
C THR A 50 9.95 13.48 -13.28
N ARG A 51 10.70 14.53 -13.65
CA ARG A 51 10.20 15.59 -14.52
C ARG A 51 9.84 15.09 -15.91
N MET A 52 10.77 14.37 -16.53
CA MET A 52 10.56 13.78 -17.85
C MET A 52 9.36 12.84 -17.86
N VAL A 53 9.22 11.97 -16.85
CA VAL A 53 8.07 11.05 -16.73
C VAL A 53 6.75 11.81 -16.63
N ALA A 54 6.67 12.85 -15.80
CA ALA A 54 5.45 13.63 -15.64
C ALA A 54 5.06 14.39 -16.93
N GLU A 55 6.06 14.92 -17.64
CA GLU A 55 5.86 15.61 -18.93
C GLU A 55 5.43 14.67 -20.05
N GLU A 56 6.00 13.45 -20.12
CA GLU A 56 5.57 12.43 -21.06
C GLU A 56 4.15 11.93 -20.73
N LEU A 57 3.84 11.71 -19.46
CA LEU A 57 2.51 11.27 -19.02
C LEU A 57 1.41 12.22 -19.52
N VAL A 58 1.59 13.54 -19.35
CA VAL A 58 0.57 14.52 -19.76
C VAL A 58 0.45 14.67 -21.28
N ARG A 59 1.39 14.14 -22.06
CA ARG A 59 1.32 14.05 -23.53
C ARG A 59 0.58 12.83 -24.02
N LEU A 60 0.52 11.75 -23.22
CA LEU A 60 -0.17 10.52 -23.61
C LEU A 60 -1.68 10.77 -23.85
N ALA A 61 -2.14 10.39 -25.04
CA ALA A 61 -3.56 10.47 -25.38
C ALA A 61 -4.43 9.64 -24.41
N GLY A 62 -3.92 8.48 -23.99
CA GLY A 62 -4.58 7.62 -22.99
C GLY A 62 -4.80 8.33 -21.65
N TRP A 63 -3.81 9.06 -21.15
CA TRP A 63 -3.96 9.85 -19.93
C TRP A 63 -4.96 11.00 -20.10
N ARG A 64 -4.88 11.76 -21.22
CA ARG A 64 -5.80 12.88 -21.47
C ARG A 64 -7.26 12.43 -21.57
N ALA A 65 -7.50 11.23 -22.09
CA ALA A 65 -8.83 10.63 -22.21
C ALA A 65 -9.41 10.13 -20.87
N LEU A 66 -8.60 9.98 -19.82
CA LEU A 66 -9.09 9.57 -18.50
C LEU A 66 -10.03 10.63 -17.90
N PRO A 67 -10.99 10.22 -17.05
CA PRO A 67 -11.73 11.17 -16.24
C PRO A 67 -10.79 11.91 -15.26
N GLU A 68 -11.18 13.13 -14.87
CA GLU A 68 -10.34 14.03 -14.07
C GLU A 68 -9.78 13.38 -12.78
N PRO A 69 -10.56 12.64 -11.96
CA PRO A 69 -10.02 12.01 -10.77
C PRO A 69 -8.88 11.01 -11.05
N GLN A 70 -9.00 10.21 -12.12
CA GLN A 70 -7.96 9.26 -12.51
C GLN A 70 -6.72 9.97 -13.08
N ARG A 71 -6.89 11.09 -13.79
CA ARG A 71 -5.76 11.92 -14.21
C ARG A 71 -4.98 12.45 -13.02
N GLU A 72 -5.68 12.95 -12.01
CA GLU A 72 -5.08 13.47 -10.77
C GLU A 72 -4.32 12.38 -10.00
N SER A 73 -4.93 11.20 -9.79
CA SER A 73 -4.27 10.05 -9.17
C SER A 73 -3.02 9.61 -9.93
N LEU A 74 -3.13 9.45 -11.25
CA LEU A 74 -2.03 8.94 -12.08
C LEU A 74 -0.88 9.96 -12.20
N PHE A 75 -1.21 11.25 -12.29
CA PHE A 75 -0.21 12.32 -12.28
C PHE A 75 0.52 12.38 -10.92
N ALA A 76 -0.21 12.29 -9.81
CA ALA A 76 0.41 12.20 -8.49
C ALA A 76 1.32 10.97 -8.37
N ALA A 77 0.90 9.81 -8.90
CA ALA A 77 1.70 8.60 -8.91
C ALA A 77 2.99 8.77 -9.73
N ALA A 78 2.96 9.45 -10.88
CA ALA A 78 4.16 9.75 -11.67
C ALA A 78 5.17 10.58 -10.90
N LEU A 79 4.72 11.59 -10.15
CA LEU A 79 5.61 12.39 -9.31
C LEU A 79 6.22 11.59 -8.13
N LEU A 80 5.53 10.53 -7.68
CA LEU A 80 5.88 9.77 -6.47
C LEU A 80 6.52 8.41 -6.74
N HIS A 81 6.56 7.93 -8.00
CA HIS A 81 6.91 6.56 -8.34
C HIS A 81 8.28 6.13 -7.81
N ASP A 82 9.23 7.08 -7.80
CA ASP A 82 10.60 6.89 -7.36
C ASP A 82 10.94 7.53 -6.01
N LEU A 83 9.93 7.94 -5.22
CA LEU A 83 10.13 8.54 -3.89
C LEU A 83 10.96 7.65 -2.93
N GLY A 84 11.00 6.35 -3.18
CA GLY A 84 11.79 5.39 -2.40
C GLY A 84 13.28 5.34 -2.76
N LYS A 85 13.73 5.89 -3.89
CA LYS A 85 15.11 5.75 -4.37
C LYS A 85 16.14 6.36 -3.41
N PRO A 86 16.01 7.61 -2.93
CA PRO A 86 16.99 8.19 -2.00
C PRO A 86 17.19 7.35 -0.73
N ALA A 87 16.09 6.82 -0.18
CA ALA A 87 16.11 6.03 1.05
C ALA A 87 16.64 4.59 0.89
N THR A 88 16.81 4.12 -0.34
CA THR A 88 17.23 2.73 -0.64
C THR A 88 18.49 2.64 -1.50
N ARG A 89 19.04 3.80 -1.91
CA ARG A 89 20.24 3.90 -2.72
C ARG A 89 21.43 3.25 -2.03
N ARG A 90 22.12 2.41 -2.78
CA ARG A 90 23.36 1.71 -2.40
C ARG A 90 24.37 1.86 -3.53
N VAL A 91 25.64 1.91 -3.15
CA VAL A 91 26.76 1.86 -4.10
C VAL A 91 27.53 0.59 -3.77
N ASP A 92 27.59 -0.32 -4.73
CA ASP A 92 28.34 -1.56 -4.61
C ASP A 92 29.85 -1.30 -4.70
N PRO A 93 30.70 -2.21 -4.22
CA PRO A 93 32.16 -2.03 -4.25
C PRO A 93 32.77 -1.84 -5.65
N ASP A 94 32.09 -2.30 -6.70
CA ASP A 94 32.46 -2.12 -8.11
C ASP A 94 32.01 -0.76 -8.68
N GLY A 95 31.39 0.10 -7.86
CA GLY A 95 30.88 1.41 -8.24
C GLY A 95 29.46 1.40 -8.80
N ARG A 96 28.81 0.23 -8.91
CA ARG A 96 27.42 0.15 -9.39
C ARG A 96 26.46 0.77 -8.39
N ILE A 97 25.51 1.58 -8.89
CA ILE A 97 24.44 2.17 -8.09
C ILE A 97 23.21 1.28 -8.20
N GLY A 98 22.54 1.03 -7.07
CA GLY A 98 21.29 0.27 -7.04
C GLY A 98 20.33 0.78 -5.97
N THR A 99 19.03 0.58 -6.18
CA THR A 99 17.96 1.02 -5.27
C THR A 99 17.03 -0.16 -4.91
N PRO A 100 17.56 -1.25 -4.31
CA PRO A 100 16.79 -2.45 -4.06
C PRO A 100 15.62 -2.17 -3.11
N GLY A 101 14.40 -2.49 -3.57
CA GLY A 101 13.18 -2.31 -2.79
C GLY A 101 12.63 -0.88 -2.77
N HIS A 102 13.12 0.02 -3.62
CA HIS A 102 12.60 1.40 -3.69
C HIS A 102 11.10 1.44 -3.94
N ALA A 103 10.53 0.59 -4.79
CA ALA A 103 9.08 0.59 -5.04
C ALA A 103 8.28 0.27 -3.76
N ARG A 104 8.75 -0.69 -2.94
CA ARG A 104 8.12 -0.97 -1.63
C ARG A 104 8.28 0.23 -0.69
N ARG A 105 9.49 0.78 -0.55
CA ARG A 105 9.74 1.93 0.33
C ARG A 105 8.96 3.17 -0.11
N GLY A 106 8.95 3.45 -1.41
CA GLY A 106 8.23 4.56 -2.07
C GLY A 106 6.73 4.46 -1.85
N SER A 107 6.14 3.27 -1.91
CA SER A 107 4.71 3.10 -1.58
C SER A 107 4.37 3.47 -0.13
N ILE A 108 5.27 3.17 0.81
CA ILE A 108 5.10 3.51 2.24
C ILE A 108 5.26 5.02 2.44
N LEU A 109 6.29 5.62 1.84
CA LEU A 109 6.52 7.07 1.89
C LEU A 109 5.34 7.83 1.27
N THR A 110 4.89 7.40 0.09
CA THR A 110 3.70 7.93 -0.59
C THR A 110 2.48 7.92 0.32
N ARG A 111 2.20 6.77 0.95
CA ARG A 111 1.08 6.64 1.89
C ARG A 111 1.19 7.62 3.04
N ILE A 112 2.36 7.73 3.67
CA ILE A 112 2.59 8.66 4.79
C ILE A 112 2.42 10.11 4.34
N THR A 113 3.03 10.50 3.22
CA THR A 113 2.97 11.85 2.67
C THR A 113 1.54 12.28 2.39
N LEU A 114 0.76 11.43 1.72
CA LEU A 114 -0.61 11.75 1.36
C LEU A 114 -1.58 11.65 2.56
N TRP A 115 -1.33 10.74 3.51
CA TRP A 115 -2.09 10.68 4.76
C TRP A 115 -1.91 11.93 5.62
N LYS A 116 -0.69 12.47 5.70
CA LYS A 116 -0.41 13.76 6.37
C LYS A 116 -1.11 14.94 5.68
N ARG A 117 -1.44 14.82 4.40
CA ARG A 117 -2.15 15.82 3.60
C ARG A 117 -3.67 15.60 3.57
N ASP A 118 -4.19 14.67 4.37
CA ASP A 118 -5.63 14.35 4.48
C ASP A 118 -6.26 13.95 3.14
N VAL A 119 -5.46 13.32 2.26
CA VAL A 119 -5.94 12.76 0.99
C VAL A 119 -6.90 11.60 1.29
N PRO A 120 -8.05 11.51 0.60
CA PRO A 120 -9.01 10.41 0.78
C PRO A 120 -8.34 9.04 0.66
N PHE A 121 -8.77 8.10 1.51
CA PHE A 121 -8.16 6.79 1.66
C PHE A 121 -8.05 6.03 0.32
N GLU A 122 -9.13 5.98 -0.43
CA GLU A 122 -9.22 5.22 -1.68
C GLU A 122 -8.24 5.80 -2.73
N VAL A 123 -8.17 7.13 -2.84
CA VAL A 123 -7.24 7.82 -3.74
C VAL A 123 -5.79 7.57 -3.30
N ARG A 124 -5.52 7.71 -2.00
CA ARG A 124 -4.18 7.48 -1.44
C ARG A 124 -3.70 6.06 -1.71
N GLU A 125 -4.54 5.05 -1.47
CA GLU A 125 -4.16 3.66 -1.68
C GLU A 125 -4.02 3.30 -3.17
N GLU A 126 -4.82 3.89 -4.06
CA GLU A 126 -4.63 3.78 -5.51
C GLU A 126 -3.24 4.31 -5.92
N ILE A 127 -2.88 5.53 -5.49
CA ILE A 127 -1.57 6.13 -5.78
C ILE A 127 -0.44 5.28 -5.18
N ALA A 128 -0.57 4.86 -3.93
CA ALA A 128 0.45 4.03 -3.27
C ALA A 128 0.61 2.66 -3.96
N ALA A 129 -0.47 2.08 -4.51
CA ALA A 129 -0.42 0.84 -5.27
C ALA A 129 0.24 1.03 -6.64
N LEU A 130 -0.07 2.12 -7.36
CA LEU A 130 0.64 2.51 -8.59
C LEU A 130 2.15 2.62 -8.33
N VAL A 131 2.56 3.36 -7.30
CA VAL A 131 3.96 3.49 -6.89
C VAL A 131 4.57 2.14 -6.50
N ARG A 132 3.84 1.27 -5.78
CA ARG A 132 4.34 -0.05 -5.37
C ARG A 132 4.65 -0.96 -6.57
N HIS A 133 3.88 -0.83 -7.63
CA HIS A 133 3.88 -1.76 -8.75
C HIS A 133 4.39 -1.16 -10.06
N HIS A 134 4.87 0.09 -10.09
CA HIS A 134 5.23 0.82 -11.31
C HIS A 134 6.23 0.07 -12.22
N MET A 135 7.17 -0.69 -11.65
CA MET A 135 8.13 -1.49 -12.44
C MET A 135 7.55 -2.79 -13.01
N VAL A 136 6.35 -3.22 -12.60
CA VAL A 136 5.81 -4.53 -12.98
C VAL A 136 5.64 -4.67 -14.50
N PRO A 137 5.04 -3.70 -15.22
CA PRO A 137 4.83 -3.84 -16.67
C PRO A 137 6.13 -4.10 -17.44
N GLY A 138 7.20 -3.34 -17.17
CA GLY A 138 8.49 -3.49 -17.86
C GLY A 138 9.31 -4.74 -17.50
N HIS A 139 8.83 -5.58 -16.58
CA HIS A 139 9.58 -6.75 -16.08
C HIS A 139 8.70 -7.99 -15.90
N LEU A 140 7.43 -7.98 -16.33
CA LEU A 140 6.49 -9.04 -15.97
C LEU A 140 6.94 -10.39 -16.54
N LEU A 141 7.26 -10.45 -17.84
CA LEU A 141 7.56 -11.69 -18.54
C LEU A 141 8.90 -12.32 -18.14
N GLN A 142 9.79 -11.53 -17.53
CA GLN A 142 11.07 -12.01 -17.02
C GLN A 142 10.94 -12.73 -15.66
N ARG A 143 9.72 -12.81 -15.10
CA ARG A 143 9.45 -13.42 -13.80
C ARG A 143 8.82 -14.80 -13.92
N ASP A 144 9.02 -15.59 -12.89
CA ASP A 144 8.28 -16.83 -12.71
C ASP A 144 6.78 -16.54 -12.58
N ARG A 145 5.95 -17.27 -13.34
CA ARG A 145 4.48 -17.23 -13.29
C ARG A 145 3.92 -15.81 -13.53
N PRO A 146 4.19 -15.21 -14.71
CA PRO A 146 3.79 -13.83 -15.02
C PRO A 146 2.27 -13.63 -14.88
N GLU A 147 1.45 -14.61 -15.24
CA GLU A 147 -0.01 -14.55 -15.15
C GLU A 147 -0.47 -14.42 -13.70
N ARG A 148 0.15 -15.18 -12.79
CA ARG A 148 -0.14 -15.09 -11.36
C ARG A 148 0.21 -13.73 -10.81
N ARG A 149 1.32 -13.15 -11.27
CA ARG A 149 1.73 -11.81 -10.86
C ARG A 149 0.79 -10.73 -11.41
N ALA A 150 0.37 -10.83 -12.67
CA ALA A 150 -0.62 -9.93 -13.26
C ALA A 150 -1.96 -9.99 -12.51
N ILE A 151 -2.42 -11.20 -12.18
CA ILE A 151 -3.62 -11.40 -11.36
C ILE A 151 -3.47 -10.76 -9.98
N GLU A 152 -2.34 -10.97 -9.27
CA GLU A 152 -2.07 -10.35 -7.96
C GLU A 152 -2.14 -8.82 -8.03
N VAL A 153 -1.45 -8.23 -9.01
CA VAL A 153 -1.40 -6.77 -9.20
C VAL A 153 -2.79 -6.21 -9.49
N SER A 154 -3.58 -6.88 -10.34
CA SER A 154 -4.94 -6.44 -10.66
C SER A 154 -5.86 -6.35 -9.43
N GLN A 155 -5.57 -7.07 -8.33
CA GLN A 155 -6.40 -7.02 -7.12
C GLN A 155 -6.23 -5.71 -6.33
N VAL A 156 -5.19 -4.93 -6.60
CA VAL A 156 -4.84 -3.73 -5.83
C VAL A 156 -4.68 -2.47 -6.67
N VAL A 157 -4.45 -2.61 -7.98
CA VAL A 157 -4.32 -1.49 -8.91
C VAL A 157 -4.91 -1.86 -10.26
N ARG A 158 -5.51 -0.88 -10.95
CA ARG A 158 -5.95 -1.08 -12.33
C ARG A 158 -4.74 -1.15 -13.26
N CYS A 159 -4.68 -2.21 -14.06
CA CYS A 159 -3.54 -2.48 -14.92
C CYS A 159 -3.44 -1.49 -16.09
N ASP A 160 -4.55 -0.90 -16.54
CA ASP A 160 -4.56 0.17 -17.55
C ASP A 160 -3.86 1.45 -17.07
N LEU A 161 -4.15 1.91 -15.86
CA LEU A 161 -3.46 3.05 -15.24
C LEU A 161 -1.98 2.73 -14.99
N LEU A 162 -1.68 1.52 -14.53
CA LEU A 162 -0.31 1.07 -14.30
C LEU A 162 0.50 1.02 -15.61
N SER A 163 -0.14 0.62 -16.71
CA SER A 163 0.47 0.58 -18.04
C SER A 163 0.78 1.96 -18.58
N LEU A 164 -0.09 2.95 -18.34
CA LEU A 164 0.18 4.35 -18.71
C LEU A 164 1.33 4.94 -17.89
N LEU A 165 1.39 4.63 -16.59
CA LEU A 165 2.52 5.04 -15.75
C LEU A 165 3.85 4.47 -16.27
N ALA A 166 3.87 3.16 -16.57
CA ALA A 166 5.06 2.49 -17.05
C ALA A 166 5.47 2.94 -18.48
N GLU A 167 4.51 3.26 -19.34
CA GLU A 167 4.77 3.87 -20.65
C GLU A 167 5.42 5.25 -20.50
N ALA A 168 4.85 6.12 -19.66
CA ALA A 168 5.43 7.43 -19.38
C ALA A 168 6.82 7.33 -18.75
N ASP A 169 7.01 6.36 -17.86
CA ASP A 169 8.30 6.06 -17.23
C ASP A 169 9.34 5.62 -18.29
N ALA A 170 8.99 4.73 -19.21
CA ALA A 170 9.86 4.32 -20.31
C ALA A 170 10.19 5.48 -21.27
N LEU A 171 9.21 6.31 -21.62
CA LEU A 171 9.40 7.47 -22.51
C LEU A 171 10.25 8.56 -21.85
N GLY A 172 10.07 8.76 -20.54
CA GLY A 172 10.78 9.74 -19.72
C GLY A 172 12.19 9.30 -19.30
N ARG A 173 12.81 8.36 -20.03
CA ARG A 173 14.17 7.86 -19.79
C ARG A 173 15.14 8.18 -20.92
N LYS A 174 16.39 8.48 -20.56
CA LYS A 174 17.57 8.52 -21.44
C LYS A 174 18.32 7.20 -21.33
N CYS A 175 17.91 6.20 -22.13
CA CYS A 175 18.56 4.91 -22.20
C CYS A 175 18.42 4.27 -23.60
N ASP A 176 19.33 3.37 -23.95
CA ASP A 176 19.34 2.70 -25.26
C ASP A 176 18.25 1.62 -25.38
N ASP A 177 17.70 1.14 -24.26
CA ASP A 177 16.73 0.05 -24.19
C ASP A 177 15.26 0.52 -24.10
N ARG A 178 14.99 1.79 -24.38
CA ARG A 178 13.63 2.37 -24.32
C ARG A 178 12.60 1.57 -25.11
N GLN A 179 12.91 1.15 -26.35
CA GLN A 179 11.96 0.39 -27.17
C GLN A 179 11.62 -0.97 -26.54
N ARG A 180 12.61 -1.65 -25.96
CA ARG A 180 12.41 -2.92 -25.24
C ARG A 180 11.44 -2.74 -24.08
N LEU A 181 11.57 -1.65 -23.32
CA LEU A 181 10.65 -1.36 -22.20
C LEU A 181 9.22 -1.11 -22.69
N LEU A 182 9.04 -0.40 -23.80
CA LEU A 182 7.72 -0.18 -24.41
C LEU A 182 7.10 -1.48 -24.90
N ASP A 183 7.88 -2.36 -25.52
CA ASP A 183 7.42 -3.67 -25.96
C ASP A 183 6.97 -4.53 -24.76
N GLU A 184 7.73 -4.53 -23.65
CA GLU A 184 7.36 -5.23 -22.40
C GLU A 184 6.07 -4.66 -21.78
N VAL A 185 5.86 -3.33 -21.85
CA VAL A 185 4.61 -2.70 -21.41
C VAL A 185 3.43 -3.15 -22.27
N GLU A 186 3.61 -3.30 -23.59
CA GLU A 186 2.53 -3.80 -24.46
C GLU A 186 2.21 -5.27 -24.17
N LEU A 187 3.24 -6.10 -23.98
CA LEU A 187 3.06 -7.50 -23.59
C LEU A 187 2.35 -7.64 -22.23
N PHE A 188 2.63 -6.73 -21.28
CA PHE A 188 1.88 -6.66 -20.02
C PHE A 188 0.39 -6.36 -20.27
N ARG A 189 0.07 -5.41 -21.16
CA ARG A 189 -1.32 -5.09 -21.51
C ARG A 189 -2.04 -6.30 -22.08
N ASP A 190 -1.42 -7.01 -23.02
CA ASP A 190 -1.99 -8.19 -23.66
C ASP A 190 -2.22 -9.32 -22.66
N CYS A 191 -1.23 -9.61 -21.80
CA CYS A 191 -1.37 -10.57 -20.72
C CYS A 191 -2.55 -10.21 -19.79
N CYS A 192 -2.68 -8.94 -19.39
CA CYS A 192 -3.81 -8.51 -18.56
C CYS A 192 -5.16 -8.60 -19.28
N ARG A 193 -5.22 -8.34 -20.58
CA ARG A 193 -6.45 -8.47 -21.39
C ARG A 193 -6.87 -9.93 -21.50
N GLU A 194 -5.95 -10.82 -21.81
CA GLU A 194 -6.19 -12.28 -21.89
C GLU A 194 -6.69 -12.85 -20.56
N LEU A 195 -6.14 -12.36 -19.44
CA LEU A 195 -6.55 -12.76 -18.10
C LEU A 195 -7.84 -12.07 -17.61
N GLY A 196 -8.41 -11.14 -18.40
CA GLY A 196 -9.60 -10.38 -18.03
C GLY A 196 -9.39 -9.49 -16.80
N CYS A 197 -8.21 -8.87 -16.68
CA CYS A 197 -7.81 -8.05 -15.54
C CYS A 197 -7.13 -6.72 -15.92
N TYR A 198 -7.42 -6.19 -17.10
CA TYR A 198 -6.80 -4.96 -17.62
C TYR A 198 -7.41 -3.68 -16.99
N ASP A 199 -8.73 -3.53 -17.07
CA ASP A 199 -9.49 -2.37 -16.60
C ASP A 199 -10.06 -2.55 -15.18
N GLY A 200 -9.90 -3.75 -14.61
CA GLY A 200 -10.36 -4.09 -13.27
C GLY A 200 -9.72 -5.36 -12.73
N PRO A 201 -10.01 -5.72 -11.47
CA PRO A 201 -9.44 -6.91 -10.85
C PRO A 201 -9.93 -8.18 -11.52
N ARG A 202 -9.01 -9.15 -11.69
CA ARG A 202 -9.40 -10.53 -12.03
C ARG A 202 -10.48 -11.01 -11.05
N ARG A 203 -11.62 -11.46 -11.59
CA ARG A 203 -12.71 -12.01 -10.79
C ARG A 203 -12.42 -13.46 -10.38
N PHE A 204 -12.77 -13.78 -9.14
CA PHE A 204 -12.74 -15.13 -8.57
C PHE A 204 -14.16 -15.55 -8.21
N GLY A 205 -14.44 -16.86 -8.22
CA GLY A 205 -15.79 -17.37 -7.90
C GLY A 205 -16.29 -16.98 -6.50
N CYS A 206 -15.37 -16.80 -5.54
CA CYS A 206 -15.67 -16.19 -4.24
C CYS A 206 -14.39 -15.69 -3.57
N ALA A 207 -14.54 -14.96 -2.46
CA ALA A 207 -13.40 -14.44 -1.69
C ALA A 207 -12.49 -15.55 -1.13
N SER A 208 -13.04 -16.74 -0.89
CA SER A 208 -12.26 -17.89 -0.42
C SER A 208 -11.42 -18.51 -1.54
N ALA A 209 -11.96 -18.54 -2.77
CA ALA A 209 -11.20 -19.00 -3.94
C ALA A 209 -10.03 -18.05 -4.22
N ARG A 210 -10.26 -16.73 -4.10
CA ARG A 210 -9.20 -15.71 -4.18
C ARG A 210 -8.11 -15.94 -3.13
N TYR A 211 -8.49 -16.07 -1.86
CA TYR A 211 -7.52 -16.30 -0.78
C TYR A 211 -6.68 -17.56 -1.05
N LEU A 212 -7.34 -18.69 -1.35
CA LEU A 212 -6.66 -19.95 -1.65
C LEU A 212 -5.75 -19.86 -2.87
N TYR A 213 -6.14 -19.11 -3.90
CA TYR A 213 -5.28 -18.86 -5.05
C TYR A 213 -3.95 -18.25 -4.61
N PHE A 214 -3.97 -17.20 -3.79
CA PHE A 214 -2.76 -16.52 -3.35
C PHE A 214 -1.94 -17.30 -2.30
N THR A 215 -2.55 -18.19 -1.53
CA THR A 215 -1.83 -19.01 -0.54
C THR A 215 -1.36 -20.37 -1.04
N SER A 216 -1.85 -20.84 -2.19
CA SER A 216 -1.47 -22.12 -2.80
C SER A 216 -0.79 -21.89 -4.15
N LEU A 217 0.47 -22.31 -4.28
CA LEU A 217 1.30 -21.99 -5.44
C LEU A 217 0.68 -22.49 -6.76
N ASP A 218 0.20 -23.73 -6.80
CA ASP A 218 -0.20 -24.39 -8.06
C ASP A 218 -1.71 -24.44 -8.28
N ARG A 219 -2.44 -23.53 -7.63
CA ARG A 219 -3.89 -23.48 -7.74
C ARG A 219 -4.31 -22.70 -8.99
N HIS A 220 -5.16 -23.31 -9.82
CA HIS A 220 -5.80 -22.62 -10.95
C HIS A 220 -6.70 -21.47 -10.45
N PRO A 221 -6.73 -20.30 -11.10
CA PRO A 221 -7.51 -19.15 -10.62
C PRO A 221 -9.03 -19.41 -10.57
N ASP A 222 -9.54 -20.28 -11.44
CA ASP A 222 -10.97 -20.65 -11.46
C ASP A 222 -11.31 -21.87 -10.57
N ALA A 223 -10.35 -22.38 -9.79
CA ALA A 223 -10.59 -23.53 -8.93
C ALA A 223 -11.54 -23.19 -7.76
N PRO A 224 -12.66 -23.93 -7.58
CA PRO A 224 -13.67 -23.62 -6.57
C PRO A 224 -13.11 -23.80 -5.15
N ALA A 225 -13.52 -22.92 -4.23
CA ALA A 225 -13.15 -23.06 -2.81
C ALA A 225 -13.95 -24.21 -2.16
N PRO A 226 -13.33 -25.00 -1.27
CA PRO A 226 -14.06 -25.94 -0.42
C PRO A 226 -15.11 -25.24 0.45
N GLU A 227 -16.15 -25.98 0.83
CA GLU A 227 -17.23 -25.44 1.68
C GLU A 227 -16.88 -25.50 3.17
N GLY A 228 -17.30 -24.45 3.89
CA GLY A 228 -17.31 -24.42 5.35
C GLY A 228 -16.01 -23.95 6.01
N PHE A 229 -16.18 -23.31 7.16
CA PHE A 229 -15.09 -22.93 8.07
C PHE A 229 -15.43 -23.43 9.47
N VAL A 230 -14.42 -23.88 10.23
CA VAL A 230 -14.68 -24.43 11.57
C VAL A 230 -14.95 -23.35 12.61
N THR A 231 -14.50 -22.11 12.34
CA THR A 231 -14.68 -20.93 13.19
C THR A 231 -14.30 -19.68 12.38
N GLU A 232 -14.54 -18.48 12.92
CA GLU A 232 -14.07 -17.20 12.37
C GLU A 232 -13.06 -16.53 13.31
N VAL A 233 -12.00 -15.98 12.73
CA VAL A 233 -11.00 -15.18 13.44
C VAL A 233 -10.93 -13.79 12.83
N VAL A 234 -11.11 -12.78 13.67
CA VAL A 234 -10.96 -11.37 13.28
C VAL A 234 -9.57 -10.89 13.65
N VAL A 235 -8.77 -10.49 12.66
CA VAL A 235 -7.43 -9.94 12.84
C VAL A 235 -7.51 -8.43 12.74
N MET A 236 -7.26 -7.74 13.85
CA MET A 236 -7.21 -6.28 13.85
C MET A 236 -5.88 -5.80 13.27
N SER A 237 -5.94 -4.73 12.48
CA SER A 237 -4.76 -4.02 11.94
C SER A 237 -4.97 -2.52 12.07
N GLY A 238 -3.92 -1.78 12.42
CA GLY A 238 -3.99 -0.34 12.57
C GLY A 238 -2.98 0.19 13.58
N LEU A 239 -2.59 1.45 13.43
CA LEU A 239 -1.63 2.11 14.32
C LEU A 239 -2.17 2.17 15.77
N PRO A 240 -1.28 2.29 16.78
CA PRO A 240 -1.69 2.67 18.12
C PRO A 240 -2.46 3.99 18.09
N GLY A 241 -3.55 4.09 18.87
CA GLY A 241 -4.43 5.25 18.84
C GLY A 241 -5.57 5.17 17.83
N ALA A 242 -5.46 4.39 16.74
CA ALA A 242 -6.45 4.38 15.64
C ALA A 242 -7.89 3.94 16.00
N GLY A 243 -8.15 3.48 17.23
CA GLY A 243 -9.49 3.12 17.68
C GLY A 243 -9.86 1.63 17.57
N LYS A 244 -8.89 0.73 17.38
CA LYS A 244 -9.11 -0.74 17.33
C LYS A 244 -9.94 -1.26 18.49
N ASP A 245 -9.58 -0.94 19.73
CA ASP A 245 -10.29 -1.42 20.93
C ASP A 245 -11.72 -0.87 21.03
N THR A 246 -11.94 0.36 20.57
CA THR A 246 -13.28 0.96 20.47
C THR A 246 -14.12 0.22 19.44
N TRP A 247 -13.55 -0.10 18.27
CA TRP A 247 -14.23 -0.87 17.25
C TRP A 247 -14.59 -2.28 17.73
N ILE A 248 -13.66 -2.97 18.43
CA ILE A 248 -13.92 -4.31 18.99
C ILE A 248 -15.07 -4.26 20.00
N ARG A 249 -15.06 -3.31 20.94
CA ARG A 249 -16.14 -3.16 21.93
C ARG A 249 -17.49 -2.89 21.29
N LYS A 250 -17.54 -2.10 20.20
CA LYS A 250 -18.78 -1.77 19.51
C LYS A 250 -19.36 -2.93 18.70
N ASN A 251 -18.49 -3.72 18.05
CA ASN A 251 -18.93 -4.69 17.04
C ASN A 251 -18.81 -6.15 17.48
N LEU A 252 -17.94 -6.46 18.46
CA LEU A 252 -17.56 -7.82 18.87
C LEU A 252 -17.49 -7.98 20.40
N ALA A 253 -18.33 -7.26 21.15
CA ALA A 253 -18.29 -7.21 22.63
C ALA A 253 -18.30 -8.58 23.34
N GLY A 254 -18.90 -9.61 22.72
CA GLY A 254 -18.98 -10.97 23.28
C GLY A 254 -17.84 -11.92 22.87
N TRP A 255 -16.93 -11.48 22.00
CA TRP A 255 -15.86 -12.34 21.48
C TRP A 255 -14.63 -12.28 22.41
N PRO A 256 -13.97 -13.42 22.69
CA PRO A 256 -12.65 -13.42 23.30
C PRO A 256 -11.67 -12.58 22.51
N VAL A 257 -10.83 -11.82 23.21
CA VAL A 257 -9.79 -11.00 22.59
C VAL A 257 -8.42 -11.48 23.04
N VAL A 258 -7.66 -12.02 22.09
CA VAL A 258 -6.22 -12.27 22.25
C VAL A 258 -5.49 -10.98 21.92
N SER A 259 -5.27 -10.14 22.94
CA SER A 259 -4.55 -8.87 22.81
C SER A 259 -3.10 -9.02 23.26
N LEU A 260 -2.16 -8.75 22.35
CA LEU A 260 -0.72 -8.81 22.64
C LEU A 260 -0.33 -7.73 23.68
N ASP A 261 -0.98 -6.56 23.63
CA ASP A 261 -0.75 -5.49 24.60
C ASP A 261 -1.27 -5.86 25.99
N ALA A 262 -2.44 -6.49 26.07
CA ALA A 262 -2.98 -6.97 27.34
C ALA A 262 -2.16 -8.14 27.94
N ILE A 263 -1.56 -8.98 27.09
CA ILE A 263 -0.64 -10.05 27.53
C ILE A 263 0.65 -9.43 28.06
N ARG A 264 1.22 -8.46 27.33
CA ARG A 264 2.42 -7.71 27.74
C ARG A 264 2.24 -7.07 29.12
N GLN A 265 1.13 -6.37 29.33
CA GLN A 265 0.79 -5.74 30.61
C GLN A 265 0.67 -6.77 31.75
N ARG A 266 -0.06 -7.87 31.53
CA ARG A 266 -0.21 -8.96 32.52
C ARG A 266 1.12 -9.63 32.89
N MET A 267 2.04 -9.74 31.93
CA MET A 267 3.37 -10.31 32.15
C MET A 267 4.38 -9.31 32.73
N GLY A 268 4.04 -8.03 32.87
CA GLY A 268 4.97 -7.00 33.36
C GLY A 268 6.18 -6.76 32.46
N ILE A 269 6.10 -7.14 31.18
CA ILE A 269 7.24 -7.06 30.24
C ILE A 269 7.32 -5.63 29.70
N ARG A 270 8.46 -4.96 29.93
CA ARG A 270 8.72 -3.61 29.41
C ARG A 270 8.63 -3.57 27.87
N PRO A 271 8.18 -2.47 27.25
CA PRO A 271 8.08 -2.35 25.79
C PRO A 271 9.40 -2.62 25.04
N THR A 272 10.54 -2.37 25.69
CA THR A 272 11.90 -2.57 25.14
C THR A 272 12.43 -4.00 25.27
N ALA A 273 11.73 -4.88 26.00
CA ALA A 273 12.15 -6.26 26.22
C ALA A 273 11.76 -7.19 25.06
N PRO A 274 12.38 -8.40 24.96
CA PRO A 274 12.10 -9.35 23.89
C PRO A 274 10.61 -9.68 23.77
N GLN A 275 10.08 -9.60 22.56
CA GLN A 275 8.66 -9.81 22.27
C GLN A 275 8.28 -11.30 22.11
N GLY A 276 9.26 -12.20 22.09
CA GLY A 276 9.08 -13.65 21.89
C GLY A 276 8.06 -14.27 22.86
N PRO A 277 8.24 -14.14 24.19
CA PRO A 277 7.32 -14.71 25.17
C PRO A 277 5.87 -14.23 25.03
N ILE A 278 5.67 -12.96 24.65
CA ILE A 278 4.34 -12.37 24.42
C ILE A 278 3.68 -13.05 23.21
N ARG A 279 4.44 -13.21 22.11
CA ARG A 279 3.95 -13.87 20.88
C ARG A 279 3.61 -15.34 21.14
N ASP A 280 4.42 -16.04 21.93
CA ASP A 280 4.20 -17.44 22.26
C ASP A 280 2.96 -17.64 23.13
N ALA A 281 2.77 -16.80 24.15
CA ALA A 281 1.57 -16.80 24.97
C ALA A 281 0.31 -16.47 24.15
N ALA A 282 0.38 -15.47 23.26
CA ALA A 282 -0.72 -15.13 22.37
C ALA A 282 -1.06 -16.30 21.41
N ARG A 283 -0.04 -16.94 20.81
CA ARG A 283 -0.22 -18.12 19.95
C ARG A 283 -0.84 -19.30 20.72
N LYS A 284 -0.45 -19.52 21.97
CA LYS A 284 -1.03 -20.57 22.81
C LYS A 284 -2.53 -20.34 23.03
N LEU A 285 -2.93 -19.14 23.45
CA LEU A 285 -4.34 -18.78 23.65
C LEU A 285 -5.15 -18.87 22.35
N ALA A 286 -4.58 -18.40 21.22
CA ALA A 286 -5.23 -18.54 19.93
C ALA A 286 -5.47 -20.02 19.56
N LYS A 287 -4.47 -20.90 19.76
CA LYS A 287 -4.63 -22.35 19.54
C LYS A 287 -5.69 -22.98 20.43
N GLU A 288 -5.85 -22.53 21.67
CA GLU A 288 -6.93 -22.98 22.57
C GLU A 288 -8.30 -22.64 21.98
N HIS A 289 -8.51 -21.40 21.51
CA HIS A 289 -9.77 -21.01 20.85
C HIS A 289 -10.02 -21.77 19.54
N LEU A 290 -8.99 -21.95 18.70
CA LEU A 290 -9.10 -22.67 17.43
C LEU A 290 -9.50 -24.14 17.66
N ARG A 291 -8.87 -24.83 18.61
CA ARG A 291 -9.22 -26.22 18.97
C ARG A 291 -10.64 -26.33 19.52
N ALA A 292 -11.07 -25.34 20.28
CA ALA A 292 -12.43 -25.25 20.80
C ALA A 292 -13.46 -24.77 19.75
N ARG A 293 -13.05 -24.50 18.50
CA ARG A 293 -13.89 -23.93 17.43
C ARG A 293 -14.62 -22.65 17.86
N ARG A 294 -14.00 -21.88 18.76
CA ARG A 294 -14.57 -20.67 19.31
C ARG A 294 -14.13 -19.47 18.46
N PRO A 295 -15.03 -18.60 18.00
CA PRO A 295 -14.64 -17.37 17.33
C PRO A 295 -13.90 -16.45 18.30
N PHE A 296 -12.89 -15.71 17.82
CA PHE A 296 -12.11 -14.78 18.64
C PHE A 296 -11.48 -13.66 17.81
N VAL A 297 -11.03 -12.62 18.51
CA VAL A 297 -10.31 -11.48 17.93
C VAL A 297 -8.83 -11.59 18.26
N TRP A 298 -7.99 -11.48 17.25
CA TRP A 298 -6.55 -11.26 17.39
C TRP A 298 -6.26 -9.76 17.31
N ASN A 299 -5.95 -9.14 18.44
CA ASN A 299 -5.73 -7.69 18.53
C ASN A 299 -4.25 -7.35 18.70
N ALA A 300 -3.67 -6.78 17.65
CA ALA A 300 -2.31 -6.24 17.62
C ALA A 300 -2.25 -5.07 16.62
N THR A 301 -1.10 -4.42 16.50
CA THR A 301 -0.90 -3.36 15.51
C THR A 301 -0.94 -3.89 14.07
N ASN A 302 -0.27 -5.02 13.80
CA ASN A 302 -0.32 -5.74 12.52
C ASN A 302 -0.17 -4.82 11.29
N VAL A 303 0.78 -3.89 11.36
CA VAL A 303 0.94 -2.79 10.38
C VAL A 303 1.63 -3.21 9.10
N SER A 304 2.27 -4.39 9.04
CA SER A 304 2.90 -4.92 7.83
C SER A 304 2.27 -6.23 7.37
N ARG A 305 2.39 -6.53 6.07
CA ARG A 305 1.88 -7.78 5.47
C ARG A 305 2.51 -9.00 6.14
N GLN A 306 3.81 -8.94 6.46
CA GLN A 306 4.52 -10.03 7.14
C GLN A 306 3.92 -10.34 8.53
N MET A 307 3.66 -9.32 9.35
CA MET A 307 3.08 -9.51 10.69
C MET A 307 1.70 -10.17 10.61
N ARG A 308 0.90 -9.78 9.61
CA ARG A 308 -0.42 -10.37 9.36
C ARG A 308 -0.27 -11.82 8.88
N ALA A 309 0.55 -12.09 7.88
CA ALA A 309 0.74 -13.42 7.30
C ALA A 309 1.09 -14.48 8.37
N GLU A 310 1.93 -14.15 9.34
CA GLU A 310 2.30 -15.08 10.43
C GLU A 310 1.11 -15.56 11.28
N CYS A 311 0.14 -14.69 11.56
CA CYS A 311 -1.05 -15.07 12.35
C CYS A 311 -2.14 -15.67 11.47
N ILE A 312 -2.35 -15.11 10.27
CA ILE A 312 -3.34 -15.60 9.30
C ILE A 312 -3.05 -17.04 8.89
N GLY A 313 -1.79 -17.38 8.59
CA GLY A 313 -1.39 -18.74 8.22
C GLY A 313 -1.70 -19.76 9.33
N LEU A 314 -1.47 -19.40 10.60
CA LEU A 314 -1.84 -20.24 11.73
C LEU A 314 -3.35 -20.50 11.76
N PHE A 315 -4.17 -19.47 11.58
CA PHE A 315 -5.63 -19.58 11.67
C PHE A 315 -6.22 -20.37 10.50
N ALA A 316 -5.76 -20.09 9.28
CA ALA A 316 -6.18 -20.77 8.08
C ALA A 316 -5.81 -22.27 8.10
N ASN A 317 -4.64 -22.64 8.64
CA ASN A 317 -4.23 -24.04 8.79
C ASN A 317 -5.13 -24.83 9.77
N TYR A 318 -5.83 -24.14 10.67
CA TYR A 318 -6.85 -24.74 11.54
C TYR A 318 -8.25 -24.75 10.88
N GLY A 319 -8.38 -24.32 9.62
CA GLY A 319 -9.65 -24.26 8.89
C GLY A 319 -10.52 -23.06 9.29
N ALA A 320 -9.95 -22.01 9.88
CA ALA A 320 -10.71 -20.83 10.27
C ALA A 320 -10.93 -19.87 9.08
N ARG A 321 -12.11 -19.25 9.03
CA ARG A 321 -12.35 -18.07 8.21
C ARG A 321 -11.60 -16.91 8.82
N VAL A 322 -10.75 -16.26 8.03
CA VAL A 322 -9.96 -15.12 8.50
C VAL A 322 -10.50 -13.83 7.89
N ARG A 323 -10.84 -12.88 8.77
CA ARG A 323 -11.30 -11.54 8.44
C ARG A 323 -10.32 -10.51 8.99
N ILE A 324 -9.71 -9.69 8.14
CA ILE A 324 -8.90 -8.56 8.58
C ILE A 324 -9.81 -7.34 8.75
N VAL A 325 -9.70 -6.67 9.89
CA VAL A 325 -10.34 -5.37 10.12
C VAL A 325 -9.25 -4.34 10.30
N TYR A 326 -9.04 -3.53 9.27
CA TYR A 326 -8.12 -2.42 9.28
C TYR A 326 -8.82 -1.17 9.82
N VAL A 327 -8.27 -0.55 10.85
CA VAL A 327 -8.82 0.66 11.45
C VAL A 327 -7.81 1.79 11.31
N GLU A 328 -8.26 2.91 10.75
CA GLU A 328 -7.42 4.07 10.49
C GLU A 328 -8.09 5.37 10.97
N ALA A 329 -7.27 6.21 11.60
CA ALA A 329 -7.59 7.60 11.90
C ALA A 329 -6.72 8.53 11.04
N GLY A 330 -7.23 9.73 10.75
CA GLY A 330 -6.43 10.78 10.10
C GLY A 330 -5.22 11.19 10.94
N TYR A 331 -4.21 11.82 10.32
CA TYR A 331 -2.93 12.15 10.98
C TYR A 331 -3.11 12.92 12.29
N GLU A 332 -3.84 14.04 12.25
CA GLU A 332 -4.09 14.86 13.43
C GLU A 332 -4.91 14.12 14.49
N GLN A 333 -5.95 13.41 14.05
CA GLN A 333 -6.83 12.65 14.93
C GLN A 333 -6.06 11.53 15.65
N LEU A 334 -5.16 10.83 14.96
CA LEU A 334 -4.32 9.80 15.55
C LEU A 334 -3.42 10.40 16.65
N GLY A 335 -2.84 11.57 16.38
CA GLY A 335 -2.02 12.30 17.36
C GLY A 335 -2.82 12.67 18.61
N GLN A 336 -4.00 13.28 18.44
CA GLN A 336 -4.91 13.64 19.52
C GLN A 336 -5.39 12.41 20.32
N GLN A 337 -5.73 11.32 19.62
CA GLN A 337 -6.15 10.08 20.26
C GLN A 337 -5.01 9.44 21.03
N ASN A 338 -3.77 9.52 20.55
CA ASN A 338 -2.64 8.93 21.24
C ASN A 338 -2.24 9.70 22.50
N SER A 339 -2.22 11.04 22.44
CA SER A 339 -1.89 11.88 23.62
C SER A 339 -2.95 11.80 24.72
N GLY A 340 -4.21 11.52 24.38
CA GLY A 340 -5.28 11.31 25.34
C GLY A 340 -5.30 9.93 26.03
N ARG A 341 -4.36 9.01 25.72
CA ARG A 341 -4.33 7.66 26.29
C ARG A 341 -3.62 7.63 27.64
N ARG A 342 -4.13 6.78 28.55
CA ARG A 342 -3.46 6.48 29.83
C ARG A 342 -2.02 5.97 29.63
N ASP A 343 -1.85 5.08 28.64
CA ASP A 343 -0.55 4.56 28.22
C ASP A 343 -0.22 5.13 26.84
N GLU A 344 0.24 6.39 26.80
CA GLU A 344 0.68 7.05 25.57
C GLU A 344 1.83 6.26 24.91
N VAL A 345 1.73 6.06 23.60
CA VAL A 345 2.83 5.46 22.83
C VAL A 345 3.77 6.57 22.35
N PRO A 346 5.07 6.53 22.66
CA PRO A 346 6.01 7.58 22.25
C PRO A 346 6.03 7.78 20.73
N GLY A 347 6.16 9.03 20.28
CA GLY A 347 6.18 9.40 18.85
C GLY A 347 7.20 8.60 18.03
N ALA A 348 8.41 8.42 18.55
CA ALA A 348 9.47 7.61 17.91
C ALA A 348 9.08 6.13 17.67
N VAL A 349 8.15 5.58 18.46
CA VAL A 349 7.62 4.22 18.23
C VAL A 349 6.59 4.24 17.10
N ILE A 350 5.76 5.29 17.02
CA ILE A 350 4.80 5.47 15.92
C ILE A 350 5.55 5.64 14.60
N GLU A 351 6.60 6.45 14.56
CA GLU A 351 7.47 6.64 13.38
C GLU A 351 8.07 5.31 12.90
N LYS A 352 8.61 4.49 13.82
CA LYS A 352 9.10 3.14 13.50
C LYS A 352 8.02 2.20 12.96
N LEU A 353 6.77 2.34 13.41
CA LEU A 353 5.65 1.56 12.87
C LEU A 353 5.27 2.06 11.46
N LEU A 354 5.30 3.37 11.24
CA LEU A 354 5.03 3.98 9.94
C LEU A 354 6.03 3.51 8.86
N GLU A 355 7.30 3.28 9.21
CA GLU A 355 8.30 2.71 8.29
C GLU A 355 7.90 1.37 7.67
N ARG A 356 6.96 0.65 8.28
CA ARG A 356 6.49 -0.68 7.86
C ARG A 356 4.99 -0.68 7.52
N TRP A 357 4.39 0.49 7.36
CA TRP A 357 2.94 0.65 7.22
C TRP A 357 2.45 0.24 5.82
N GLU A 358 1.99 -1.01 5.75
CA GLU A 358 1.32 -1.60 4.60
C GLU A 358 -0.15 -1.85 4.95
N VAL A 359 -1.06 -1.15 4.29
CA VAL A 359 -2.51 -1.38 4.40
C VAL A 359 -2.83 -2.78 3.88
N PRO A 360 -3.68 -3.55 4.58
CA PRO A 360 -4.05 -4.88 4.10
C PRO A 360 -4.85 -4.83 2.81
N ASP A 361 -4.58 -5.78 1.92
CA ASP A 361 -5.34 -5.94 0.68
C ASP A 361 -6.12 -7.27 0.63
N VAL A 362 -7.02 -7.39 -0.35
CA VAL A 362 -7.94 -8.52 -0.49
C VAL A 362 -7.26 -9.86 -0.78
N THR A 363 -5.97 -9.87 -1.11
CA THR A 363 -5.19 -11.10 -1.33
C THR A 363 -4.77 -11.76 -0.01
N GLU A 364 -4.79 -11.02 1.09
CA GLU A 364 -4.24 -11.49 2.37
C GLU A 364 -5.17 -12.37 3.19
N ALA A 365 -6.49 -12.28 2.97
CA ALA A 365 -7.49 -12.96 3.78
C ALA A 365 -8.80 -13.22 3.03
N HIS A 366 -9.69 -14.00 3.64
CA HIS A 366 -11.02 -14.29 3.11
C HIS A 366 -11.92 -13.04 3.07
N GLN A 367 -11.68 -12.09 3.97
CA GLN A 367 -12.34 -10.80 4.00
C GLN A 367 -11.39 -9.73 4.56
N VAL A 368 -11.45 -8.52 4.00
CA VAL A 368 -10.76 -7.35 4.50
C VAL A 368 -11.76 -6.21 4.56
N ASP A 369 -11.87 -5.58 5.73
CA ASP A 369 -12.68 -4.37 5.91
C ASP A 369 -11.77 -3.21 6.28
N TRP A 370 -11.88 -2.12 5.53
CA TRP A 370 -11.21 -0.85 5.84
C TRP A 370 -12.19 0.06 6.56
N ILE A 371 -11.92 0.30 7.84
CA ILE A 371 -12.70 1.17 8.72
C ILE A 371 -11.91 2.46 8.88
N VAL A 372 -12.17 3.41 8.00
CA VAL A 372 -11.47 4.68 7.96
C VAL A 372 -12.41 5.77 8.48
N ALA A 373 -11.96 6.54 9.46
CA ALA A 373 -12.70 7.72 9.89
C ALA A 373 -12.77 8.73 8.74
N PRO A 374 -13.93 9.37 8.48
CA PRO A 374 -14.01 10.38 7.44
C PRO A 374 -13.03 11.53 7.72
N ALA A 375 -12.36 12.01 6.66
CA ALA A 375 -11.43 13.13 6.73
C ALA A 375 -12.07 14.31 7.47
N SER A 376 -11.31 14.96 8.36
CA SER A 376 -11.86 16.03 9.18
C SER A 376 -12.26 17.19 8.26
N ARG A 377 -13.55 17.55 8.27
CA ARG A 377 -13.97 18.83 7.70
C ARG A 377 -13.39 19.92 8.60
N ALA A 378 -12.28 20.53 8.19
CA ALA A 378 -11.88 21.80 8.77
C ALA A 378 -13.09 22.75 8.68
N PRO A 379 -13.51 23.41 9.77
CA PRO A 379 -14.56 24.42 9.68
C PRO A 379 -14.11 25.49 8.68
N PRO A 380 -15.01 26.04 7.85
CA PRO A 380 -14.65 27.12 6.94
C PRO A 380 -14.00 28.23 7.77
N ALA A 381 -12.83 28.70 7.30
CA ALA A 381 -12.13 29.82 7.90
C ALA A 381 -13.15 30.92 8.16
N ARG A 382 -13.31 31.32 9.42
CA ARG A 382 -14.22 32.41 9.79
C ARG A 382 -13.75 33.63 9.01
N GLY A 383 -14.48 33.97 7.95
CA GLY A 383 -14.27 35.19 7.18
C GLY A 383 -14.23 36.36 8.15
N GLY A 384 -13.15 37.14 8.07
CA GLY A 384 -12.98 38.38 8.81
C GLY A 384 -14.23 39.24 8.63
N ARG A 385 -14.88 39.57 9.73
CA ARG A 385 -15.90 40.60 9.74
C ARG A 385 -15.19 41.95 9.77
N ARG A 386 -15.38 42.68 8.67
CA ARG A 386 -15.41 44.15 8.47
C ARG A 386 -14.21 44.96 8.91
#